data_AF-A0AAU0H8J6-F1
#
_entry.id   AF-A0AAU0H8J6-F1
#
_cell.length_a   1.000
_cell.length_b   1.000
_cell.length_c   1.000
_cell.angle_alpha   90.00
_cell.angle_beta   90.00
_cell.angle_gamma   90.00
#
_symmetry.space_group_name_H-M   'P 1'
#
loop_
_entity.id
_entity.type
_entity.pdbx_description
1 polymer ?
#
loop_
_entity_poly.entity_id
_entity_poly.type
_entity_poly.pdbx_seq_one_letter_code
_entity_poly.pdbx_strand_id
1 'polypeptide(L)'
;MRDKRSAIGLITALTLIMFTVQGTLNGAAAQAGSEQTPMNATERQYGPGWECDSGFRNDGKGCVRIEVPENAYLSGRGYGRGWECSRGFEEDGNACAPIPIPDDAYLEAFGSRWACDRGYARRRNICELIDVPANGFLSDDENGDGWSCERGFKATGSVCQKISAPQNAYIVDATYRTGWKCDRGYRVENETCIRIELPELAHLDHSGNDWECHRPFRRAGDECRVND
;
A
#
# COMPACT_ATOMS: atom_id res chain seq x y z
N MET A 1 11.26 -40.27 -76.45
CA MET A 1 10.91 -41.32 -77.42
C MET A 1 9.52 -41.81 -77.10
N ARG A 2 8.63 -41.84 -78.11
CA ARG A 2 7.25 -42.36 -78.13
C ARG A 2 6.24 -41.68 -77.16
N ASP A 3 5.03 -41.30 -77.55
CA ASP A 3 4.37 -41.42 -78.85
C ASP A 3 3.25 -40.38 -78.99
N LYS A 4 3.03 -39.96 -80.24
CA LYS A 4 1.91 -39.15 -80.70
C LYS A 4 0.62 -39.97 -80.59
N ARG A 5 -0.53 -39.31 -80.35
CA ARG A 5 -1.66 -39.30 -81.32
C ARG A 5 -2.81 -38.41 -80.87
N SER A 6 -3.08 -37.48 -81.77
CA SER A 6 -4.29 -36.67 -81.91
C SER A 6 -5.48 -37.55 -82.32
N ALA A 7 -6.67 -37.24 -81.83
CA ALA A 7 -7.92 -37.53 -82.53
C ALA A 7 -8.99 -36.50 -82.14
N ILE A 8 -9.35 -35.71 -83.13
CA ILE A 8 -10.41 -34.71 -83.17
C ILE A 8 -11.74 -35.43 -83.38
N GLY A 9 -12.81 -34.97 -82.71
CA GLY A 9 -14.18 -35.41 -82.97
C GLY A 9 -15.19 -34.36 -82.50
N LEU A 10 -15.51 -33.40 -83.37
CA LEU A 10 -16.66 -32.51 -83.24
C LEU A 10 -17.95 -33.28 -83.54
N ILE A 11 -18.95 -33.20 -82.66
CA ILE A 11 -20.36 -33.19 -83.07
C ILE A 11 -21.10 -32.14 -82.23
N THR A 12 -21.55 -31.10 -82.93
CA THR A 12 -22.49 -30.06 -82.50
C THR A 12 -23.89 -30.64 -82.37
N ALA A 13 -24.57 -30.39 -81.24
CA ALA A 13 -26.03 -30.43 -81.17
C ALA A 13 -26.53 -29.28 -80.28
N LEU A 14 -27.31 -28.42 -80.92
CA LEU A 14 -27.95 -27.23 -80.38
C LEU A 14 -29.21 -27.66 -79.60
N THR A 15 -29.30 -27.40 -78.30
CA THR A 15 -30.59 -27.40 -77.59
C THR A 15 -30.65 -26.23 -76.61
N LEU A 16 -31.60 -25.34 -76.89
CA LEU A 16 -31.99 -24.17 -76.13
C LEU A 16 -32.89 -24.62 -74.95
N ILE A 17 -32.77 -23.95 -73.79
CA ILE A 17 -33.86 -23.52 -72.86
C ILE A 17 -33.58 -23.73 -71.35
N MET A 18 -33.93 -22.66 -70.63
CA MET A 18 -34.24 -22.48 -69.21
C MET A 18 -33.10 -22.24 -68.20
N PHE A 19 -32.90 -20.94 -67.95
CA PHE A 19 -32.45 -20.39 -66.67
C PHE A 19 -33.22 -21.01 -65.50
N THR A 20 -32.52 -21.71 -64.62
CA THR A 20 -32.93 -21.83 -63.22
C THR A 20 -31.92 -21.06 -62.39
N VAL A 21 -32.39 -20.01 -61.73
CA VAL A 21 -31.64 -19.28 -60.70
C VAL A 21 -31.51 -20.23 -59.52
N GLN A 22 -30.42 -20.98 -59.44
CA GLN A 22 -30.05 -21.68 -58.22
C GLN A 22 -29.45 -20.65 -57.27
N GLY A 23 -30.31 -20.10 -56.40
CA GLY A 23 -29.85 -19.38 -55.22
C GLY A 23 -29.09 -20.35 -54.33
N THR A 24 -27.76 -20.29 -54.35
CA THR A 24 -26.95 -20.95 -53.34
C THR A 24 -27.08 -20.14 -52.05
N LEU A 25 -28.05 -20.54 -51.23
CA LEU A 25 -28.00 -20.27 -49.80
C LEU A 25 -26.78 -21.02 -49.25
N ASN A 26 -25.61 -20.38 -49.32
CA ASN A 26 -24.52 -20.73 -48.43
C ASN A 26 -24.98 -20.30 -47.03
N GLY A 27 -25.71 -21.21 -46.37
CA GLY A 27 -25.99 -21.10 -44.96
C GLY A 27 -24.65 -20.91 -44.24
N ALA A 28 -24.53 -19.82 -43.48
CA ALA A 28 -23.52 -19.74 -42.45
C ALA A 28 -23.76 -20.95 -41.54
N ALA A 29 -22.85 -21.92 -41.57
CA ALA A 29 -22.81 -22.95 -40.55
C ALA A 29 -22.49 -22.23 -39.24
N ALA A 30 -23.51 -21.94 -38.44
CA ALA A 30 -23.33 -21.75 -37.03
C ALA A 30 -22.63 -23.02 -36.54
N GLN A 31 -21.40 -22.91 -36.05
CA GLN A 31 -20.78 -24.03 -35.35
C GLN A 31 -21.61 -24.30 -34.10
N ALA A 32 -22.59 -25.19 -34.25
CA ALA A 32 -23.22 -25.88 -33.14
C ALA A 32 -22.20 -26.87 -32.58
N GLY A 33 -21.22 -26.33 -31.86
CA GLY A 33 -20.52 -27.04 -30.81
C GLY A 33 -20.94 -26.39 -29.51
N SER A 34 -22.09 -26.78 -28.95
CA SER A 34 -22.24 -26.67 -27.51
C SER A 34 -21.24 -27.66 -26.92
N GLU A 35 -20.03 -27.16 -26.66
CA GLU A 35 -19.07 -27.84 -25.81
C GLU A 35 -19.80 -28.06 -24.48
N GLN A 36 -20.30 -29.29 -24.29
CA GLN A 36 -21.10 -29.64 -23.12
C GLN A 36 -20.30 -29.19 -21.90
N THR A 37 -20.92 -28.37 -21.04
CA THR A 37 -20.30 -27.89 -19.82
C THR A 37 -19.77 -29.10 -19.06
N PRO A 38 -18.45 -29.19 -18.82
CA PRO A 38 -17.86 -30.36 -18.19
C PRO A 38 -18.34 -30.47 -16.74
N MET A 39 -18.18 -31.65 -16.13
CA MET A 39 -18.48 -31.81 -14.72
C MET A 39 -17.67 -30.84 -13.85
N ASN A 40 -18.30 -30.35 -12.78
CA ASN A 40 -17.74 -29.35 -11.86
C ASN A 40 -17.40 -28.01 -12.54
N ALA A 41 -18.19 -27.63 -13.55
CA ALA A 41 -18.12 -26.35 -14.21
C ALA A 41 -19.51 -25.73 -14.37
N THR A 42 -19.55 -24.41 -14.29
CA THR A 42 -20.73 -23.59 -14.53
C THR A 42 -20.53 -22.79 -15.83
N GLU A 43 -21.58 -22.68 -16.63
CA GLU A 43 -21.56 -21.86 -17.85
C GLU A 43 -21.46 -20.37 -17.48
N ARG A 44 -20.63 -19.62 -18.21
CA ARG A 44 -20.46 -18.19 -17.91
C ARG A 44 -21.75 -17.43 -18.20
N GLN A 45 -22.10 -16.52 -17.29
CA GLN A 45 -23.24 -15.64 -17.50
C GLN A 45 -23.03 -14.69 -18.69
N TYR A 46 -21.79 -14.33 -19.00
CA TYR A 46 -21.43 -13.43 -20.08
C TYR A 46 -20.28 -13.98 -20.93
N GLY A 47 -20.50 -14.01 -22.24
CA GLY A 47 -19.55 -14.53 -23.24
C GLY A 47 -19.59 -16.06 -23.36
N PRO A 48 -18.95 -16.63 -24.40
CA PRO A 48 -18.87 -18.07 -24.57
C PRO A 48 -17.92 -18.71 -23.54
N GLY A 49 -18.23 -19.94 -23.14
CA GLY A 49 -17.37 -20.80 -22.31
C GLY A 49 -17.90 -21.08 -20.90
N TRP A 50 -17.09 -21.75 -20.12
CA TRP A 50 -17.41 -22.19 -18.76
C TRP A 50 -16.32 -21.76 -17.77
N GLU A 51 -16.63 -21.84 -16.49
CA GLU A 51 -15.68 -21.71 -15.38
C GLU A 51 -15.82 -22.88 -14.43
N CYS A 52 -14.72 -23.31 -13.81
CA CYS A 52 -14.79 -24.36 -12.82
C CYS A 52 -15.52 -23.88 -11.58
N ASP A 53 -16.34 -24.77 -11.02
CA ASP A 53 -17.01 -24.54 -9.75
C ASP A 53 -15.98 -24.33 -8.62
N SER A 54 -16.41 -23.69 -7.54
CA SER A 54 -15.54 -23.45 -6.38
C SER A 54 -14.97 -24.77 -5.85
N GLY A 55 -13.65 -24.80 -5.62
CA GLY A 55 -12.93 -26.02 -5.24
C GLY A 55 -12.38 -26.83 -6.42
N PHE A 56 -12.57 -26.36 -7.66
CA PHE A 56 -12.04 -26.99 -8.86
C PHE A 56 -11.20 -26.01 -9.68
N ARG A 57 -10.27 -26.55 -10.47
CA ARG A 57 -9.41 -25.80 -11.39
C ARG A 57 -9.35 -26.47 -12.75
N ASN A 58 -9.10 -25.68 -13.79
CA ASN A 58 -9.01 -26.19 -15.16
C ASN A 58 -7.65 -26.86 -15.41
N ASP A 59 -7.64 -28.10 -15.90
CA ASP A 59 -6.40 -28.83 -16.29
C ASP A 59 -6.08 -28.78 -17.80
N GLY A 60 -6.98 -28.20 -18.60
CA GLY A 60 -6.94 -28.20 -20.06
C GLY A 60 -7.96 -29.14 -20.71
N LYS A 61 -8.44 -30.17 -20.00
CA LYS A 61 -9.48 -31.11 -20.47
C LYS A 61 -10.79 -31.01 -19.71
N GLY A 62 -10.79 -30.34 -18.56
CA GLY A 62 -11.95 -30.20 -17.69
C GLY A 62 -11.58 -29.66 -16.31
N CYS A 63 -12.53 -29.72 -15.38
CA CYS A 63 -12.35 -29.24 -14.02
C CYS A 63 -11.94 -30.38 -13.08
N VAL A 64 -10.73 -30.25 -12.53
CA VAL A 64 -10.18 -31.18 -11.53
C VAL A 64 -10.23 -30.55 -10.15
N ARG A 65 -10.45 -31.38 -9.12
CA ARG A 65 -10.54 -30.92 -7.73
C ARG A 65 -9.19 -30.31 -7.30
N ILE A 66 -9.25 -29.20 -6.59
CA ILE A 66 -8.10 -28.60 -5.93
C ILE A 66 -7.74 -29.48 -4.72
N GLU A 67 -6.50 -29.97 -4.68
CA GLU A 67 -5.95 -30.65 -3.51
C GLU A 67 -5.49 -29.57 -2.52
N VAL A 68 -6.18 -29.51 -1.37
CA VAL A 68 -5.87 -28.58 -0.29
C VAL A 68 -4.96 -29.29 0.70
N PRO A 69 -3.71 -28.84 0.91
CA PRO A 69 -2.80 -29.46 1.87
C PRO A 69 -3.24 -29.19 3.31
N GLU A 70 -2.60 -29.86 4.28
CA GLU A 70 -2.78 -29.56 5.70
C GLU A 70 -2.43 -28.09 5.99
N ASN A 71 -3.16 -27.48 6.93
CA ASN A 71 -3.02 -26.06 7.30
C ASN A 71 -3.31 -25.07 6.16
N ALA A 72 -4.16 -25.44 5.21
CA ALA A 72 -4.64 -24.56 4.13
C ALA A 72 -6.18 -24.57 4.02
N TYR A 73 -6.72 -23.58 3.32
CA TYR A 73 -8.13 -23.47 2.97
C TYR A 73 -8.31 -23.07 1.50
N LEU A 74 -9.47 -23.37 0.91
CA LEU A 74 -9.79 -22.96 -0.46
C LEU A 74 -9.90 -21.43 -0.56
N SER A 75 -9.16 -20.82 -1.47
CA SER A 75 -9.22 -19.37 -1.69
C SER A 75 -10.41 -18.92 -2.54
N GLY A 76 -11.19 -19.89 -3.06
CA GLY A 76 -12.28 -19.65 -4.00
C GLY A 76 -11.80 -19.27 -5.41
N ARG A 77 -10.48 -19.26 -5.66
CA ARG A 77 -9.92 -18.97 -6.98
C ARG A 77 -9.76 -20.27 -7.77
N GLY A 78 -10.38 -20.33 -8.96
CA GLY A 78 -10.21 -21.46 -9.90
C GLY A 78 -8.90 -21.45 -10.71
N TYR A 79 -8.01 -20.50 -10.43
CA TYR A 79 -6.70 -20.35 -11.08
C TYR A 79 -5.58 -20.34 -10.04
N GLY A 80 -4.35 -20.61 -10.49
CA GLY A 80 -3.20 -20.80 -9.61
C GLY A 80 -3.34 -22.08 -8.78
N ARG A 81 -2.99 -21.99 -7.49
CA ARG A 81 -3.13 -23.12 -6.54
C ARG A 81 -4.55 -23.34 -6.05
N GLY A 82 -5.36 -22.28 -5.99
CA GLY A 82 -6.74 -22.33 -5.52
C GLY A 82 -6.91 -22.58 -4.01
N TRP A 83 -5.81 -22.53 -3.25
CA TRP A 83 -5.79 -22.56 -1.80
C TRP A 83 -4.84 -21.49 -1.25
N GLU A 84 -5.05 -21.13 0.01
CA GLU A 84 -4.24 -20.21 0.80
C GLU A 84 -3.92 -20.87 2.16
N CYS A 85 -2.75 -20.57 2.73
CA CYS A 85 -2.38 -21.10 4.04
C CYS A 85 -3.25 -20.47 5.14
N SER A 86 -3.64 -21.31 6.10
CA SER A 86 -4.27 -20.88 7.34
C SER A 86 -3.36 -19.92 8.11
N ARG A 87 -3.96 -19.07 8.93
CA ARG A 87 -3.23 -18.14 9.79
C ARG A 87 -2.19 -18.90 10.63
N GLY A 88 -0.95 -18.40 10.64
CA GLY A 88 0.17 -19.03 11.34
C GLY A 88 1.01 -19.96 10.47
N PHE A 89 0.65 -20.11 9.20
CA PHE A 89 1.37 -20.91 8.23
C PHE A 89 1.73 -20.08 7.00
N GLU A 90 2.89 -20.39 6.43
CA GLU A 90 3.36 -19.82 5.18
C GLU A 90 3.52 -20.90 4.12
N GLU A 91 3.51 -20.47 2.88
CA GLU A 91 3.62 -21.35 1.74
C GLU A 91 5.04 -21.89 1.61
N ASP A 92 5.17 -23.22 1.61
CA ASP A 92 6.40 -23.94 1.30
C ASP A 92 6.12 -24.98 0.20
N GLY A 93 6.35 -24.57 -1.05
CA GLY A 93 6.06 -25.37 -2.23
C GLY A 93 4.57 -25.67 -2.42
N ASN A 94 4.19 -26.93 -2.18
CA ASN A 94 2.81 -27.43 -2.26
C ASN A 94 2.20 -27.72 -0.87
N ALA A 95 2.80 -27.18 0.19
CA ALA A 95 2.34 -27.33 1.57
C ALA A 95 2.30 -25.97 2.28
N CYS A 96 1.73 -25.98 3.48
CA CYS A 96 1.75 -24.86 4.40
C CYS A 96 2.58 -25.24 5.63
N ALA A 97 3.74 -24.61 5.75
CA ALA A 97 4.66 -24.80 6.87
C ALA A 97 4.36 -23.79 7.98
N PRO A 98 4.53 -24.16 9.27
CA PRO A 98 4.31 -23.23 10.37
C PRO A 98 5.31 -22.08 10.31
N ILE A 99 4.84 -20.86 10.54
CA ILE A 99 5.70 -19.67 10.61
C ILE A 99 6.50 -19.73 11.91
N PRO A 100 7.85 -19.68 11.85
CA PRO A 100 8.64 -19.59 13.06
C PRO A 100 8.48 -18.19 13.68
N ILE A 101 7.78 -18.14 14.81
CA ILE A 101 7.62 -16.92 15.62
C ILE A 101 8.72 -16.96 16.70
N PRO A 102 9.64 -16.00 16.75
CA PRO A 102 10.68 -15.95 17.78
C PRO A 102 10.09 -15.62 19.15
N ASP A 103 10.92 -15.71 20.21
CA ASP A 103 10.57 -15.17 21.52
C ASP A 103 10.28 -13.65 21.42
N ASP A 104 9.42 -13.16 22.32
CA ASP A 104 9.00 -11.75 22.39
C ASP A 104 8.35 -11.23 21.09
N ALA A 105 7.64 -12.11 20.39
CA ALA A 105 6.90 -11.79 19.17
C ALA A 105 5.50 -12.42 19.15
N TYR A 106 4.63 -11.80 18.36
CA TYR A 106 3.27 -12.28 18.13
C TYR A 106 2.94 -12.29 16.63
N LEU A 107 2.04 -13.20 16.25
CA LEU A 107 1.54 -13.27 14.88
C LEU A 107 0.57 -12.10 14.61
N GLU A 108 0.76 -11.38 13.51
CA GLU A 108 -0.11 -10.27 13.14
C GLU A 108 -1.56 -10.74 12.90
N ALA A 109 -2.50 -9.80 12.94
CA ALA A 109 -3.92 -10.10 12.79
C ALA A 109 -4.25 -10.71 11.42
N PHE A 110 -3.53 -10.29 10.37
CA PHE A 110 -3.75 -10.74 9.00
C PHE A 110 -2.45 -11.26 8.37
N GLY A 111 -2.54 -12.42 7.72
CA GLY A 111 -1.48 -12.97 6.88
C GLY A 111 -0.48 -13.87 7.61
N SER A 112 0.73 -13.91 7.04
CA SER A 112 1.83 -14.81 7.40
C SER A 112 3.03 -14.06 8.03
N ARG A 113 2.77 -12.93 8.70
CA ARG A 113 3.80 -12.08 9.30
C ARG A 113 3.63 -12.02 10.82
N TRP A 114 4.75 -11.75 11.50
CA TRP A 114 4.81 -11.52 12.93
C TRP A 114 5.43 -10.15 13.21
N ALA A 115 5.07 -9.60 14.37
CA ALA A 115 5.59 -8.37 14.92
C ALA A 115 6.18 -8.64 16.33
N CYS A 116 7.09 -7.78 16.77
CA CYS A 116 7.64 -7.89 18.12
C CYS A 116 6.63 -7.40 19.15
N ASP A 117 6.65 -8.00 20.34
CA ASP A 117 5.91 -7.51 21.49
C ASP A 117 6.32 -6.07 21.82
N ARG A 118 5.40 -5.32 22.44
CA ARG A 118 5.70 -3.95 22.87
C ARG A 118 6.92 -3.95 23.80
N GLY A 119 7.91 -3.13 23.47
CA GLY A 119 9.18 -3.08 24.18
C GLY A 119 10.33 -3.79 23.46
N TYR A 120 10.05 -4.43 22.33
CA TYR A 120 11.05 -5.11 21.52
C TYR A 120 11.07 -4.56 20.10
N ALA A 121 12.26 -4.48 19.52
CA ALA A 121 12.48 -4.03 18.16
C ALA A 121 12.93 -5.20 17.28
N ARG A 122 12.42 -5.24 16.04
CA ARG A 122 12.77 -6.30 15.09
C ARG A 122 14.21 -6.15 14.62
N ARG A 123 15.03 -7.18 14.86
CA ARG A 123 16.40 -7.30 14.38
C ARG A 123 16.53 -8.59 13.59
N ARG A 124 16.40 -8.49 12.26
CA ARG A 124 16.32 -9.64 11.34
C ARG A 124 15.12 -10.55 11.69
N ASN A 125 15.41 -11.72 12.25
CA ASN A 125 14.45 -12.77 12.56
C ASN A 125 14.24 -12.96 14.07
N ILE A 126 14.69 -12.00 14.88
CA ILE A 126 14.48 -11.98 16.32
C ILE A 126 13.91 -10.63 16.77
N CYS A 127 13.34 -10.64 17.96
CA CYS A 127 12.94 -9.45 18.68
C CYS A 127 13.98 -9.19 19.77
N GLU A 128 14.59 -8.00 19.72
CA GLU A 128 15.57 -7.58 20.72
C GLU A 128 14.94 -6.51 21.61
N LEU A 129 15.15 -6.61 22.92
CA LEU A 129 14.64 -5.66 23.89
C LEU A 129 15.15 -4.24 23.57
N ILE A 130 14.25 -3.27 23.57
CA ILE A 130 14.58 -1.86 23.39
C ILE A 130 15.22 -1.35 24.69
N ASP A 131 16.45 -0.86 24.59
CA ASP A 131 17.12 -0.17 25.69
C ASP A 131 16.55 1.25 25.81
N VAL A 132 15.64 1.43 26.76
CA VAL A 132 15.03 2.74 27.05
C VAL A 132 15.91 3.50 28.02
N PRO A 133 16.49 4.66 27.63
CA PRO A 133 17.37 5.41 28.51
C PRO A 133 16.59 6.07 29.66
N ALA A 134 17.31 6.54 30.68
CA ALA A 134 16.72 7.32 31.76
C ALA A 134 15.99 8.57 31.23
N ASN A 135 14.79 8.86 31.75
CA ASN A 135 13.86 9.88 31.25
C ASN A 135 13.34 9.62 29.83
N GLY A 136 13.38 8.36 29.38
CA GLY A 136 12.74 7.89 28.16
C GLY A 136 11.55 6.97 28.45
N PHE A 137 10.69 6.80 27.45
CA PHE A 137 9.56 5.87 27.49
C PHE A 137 9.39 5.18 26.13
N LEU A 138 8.79 3.98 26.13
CA LEU A 138 8.51 3.24 24.90
C LEU A 138 7.55 4.00 23.99
N SER A 139 7.92 4.12 22.72
CA SER A 139 7.18 4.86 21.70
C SER A 139 6.92 3.97 20.49
N ASP A 140 5.75 4.13 19.89
CA ASP A 140 5.32 3.36 18.72
C ASP A 140 5.73 4.06 17.40
N ASP A 141 6.70 4.98 17.45
CA ASP A 141 7.24 5.63 16.25
C ASP A 141 8.02 4.61 15.40
N GLU A 142 7.40 4.19 14.29
CA GLU A 142 7.90 3.17 13.37
C GLU A 142 9.25 3.55 12.71
N ASN A 143 9.62 4.83 12.72
CA ASN A 143 10.86 5.31 12.12
C ASN A 143 11.97 5.63 13.15
N GLY A 144 11.68 5.49 14.44
CA GLY A 144 12.59 5.84 15.53
C GLY A 144 13.25 4.63 16.22
N ASP A 145 13.94 4.91 17.33
CA ASP A 145 14.60 3.88 18.15
C ASP A 145 13.61 3.06 19.02
N GLY A 146 12.29 3.21 18.81
CA GLY A 146 11.25 2.56 19.61
C GLY A 146 11.05 3.17 21.00
N TRP A 147 11.65 4.33 21.26
CA TRP A 147 11.45 5.12 22.48
C TRP A 147 11.43 6.62 22.18
N SER A 148 10.95 7.40 23.14
CA SER A 148 10.91 8.85 23.08
C SER A 148 11.24 9.43 24.46
N CYS A 149 11.68 10.69 24.51
CA CYS A 149 12.02 11.34 25.78
C CYS A 149 10.79 11.91 26.48
N GLU A 150 10.78 11.80 27.80
CA GLU A 150 9.83 12.52 28.66
C GLU A 150 9.87 14.03 28.40
N ARG A 151 8.77 14.71 28.72
CA ARG A 151 8.68 16.17 28.58
C ARG A 151 9.82 16.86 29.35
N GLY A 152 10.50 17.80 28.70
CA GLY A 152 11.67 18.48 29.27
C GLY A 152 12.99 17.79 29.01
N PHE A 153 12.99 16.72 28.23
CA PHE A 153 14.18 16.05 27.72
C PHE A 153 14.12 15.96 26.19
N LYS A 154 15.28 15.87 25.56
CA LYS A 154 15.41 15.68 24.11
C LYS A 154 16.39 14.54 23.82
N ALA A 155 16.13 13.80 22.74
CA ALA A 155 17.02 12.73 22.31
C ALA A 155 18.36 13.32 21.84
N THR A 156 19.47 12.77 22.32
CA THR A 156 20.82 13.12 21.87
C THR A 156 21.64 11.84 21.83
N GLY A 157 21.70 11.21 20.65
CA GLY A 157 22.16 9.82 20.54
C GLY A 157 21.20 8.88 21.27
N SER A 158 21.75 7.96 22.06
CA SER A 158 20.99 6.95 22.81
C SER A 158 20.57 7.41 24.22
N VAL A 159 20.53 8.71 24.49
CA VAL A 159 20.16 9.25 25.81
C VAL A 159 19.15 10.38 25.70
N CYS A 160 18.30 10.50 26.73
CA CYS A 160 17.44 11.65 26.94
C CYS A 160 18.17 12.71 27.75
N GLN A 161 18.62 13.77 27.06
CA GLN A 161 19.30 14.89 27.68
C GLN A 161 18.28 15.94 28.12
N LYS A 162 18.39 16.42 29.36
CA LYS A 162 17.52 17.47 29.90
C LYS A 162 17.65 18.76 29.07
N ILE A 163 16.51 19.33 28.70
CA ILE A 163 16.45 20.62 28.03
C ILE A 163 16.75 21.71 29.06
N SER A 164 17.73 22.55 28.76
CA SER A 164 18.06 23.73 29.55
C SER A 164 17.34 24.95 28.96
N ALA A 165 16.22 25.33 29.57
CA ALA A 165 15.54 26.57 29.22
C ALA A 165 16.28 27.76 29.88
N PRO A 166 16.57 28.84 29.13
CA PRO A 166 17.16 30.04 29.70
C PRO A 166 16.15 30.78 30.60
N GLN A 167 16.61 31.84 31.28
CA GLN A 167 15.73 32.74 32.03
C GLN A 167 14.65 33.33 31.08
N ASN A 168 13.42 33.48 31.58
CA ASN A 168 12.25 33.95 30.82
C ASN A 168 11.84 33.01 29.67
N ALA A 169 11.99 31.70 29.87
CA ALA A 169 11.54 30.66 28.96
C ALA A 169 10.82 29.55 29.69
N TYR A 170 9.93 28.87 28.99
CA TYR A 170 9.23 27.67 29.45
C TYR A 170 9.45 26.50 28.51
N ILE A 171 9.46 25.29 29.09
CA ILE A 171 9.63 24.04 28.34
C ILE A 171 8.40 23.78 27.48
N VAL A 172 8.63 23.38 26.23
CA VAL A 172 7.61 22.85 25.33
C VAL A 172 8.00 21.45 24.88
N ASP A 173 7.17 20.84 24.04
CA ASP A 173 7.50 19.54 23.45
C ASP A 173 8.81 19.64 22.63
N ALA A 174 9.70 18.66 22.84
CA ALA A 174 11.05 18.64 22.28
C ALA A 174 11.08 18.58 20.74
N THR A 175 9.99 18.11 20.12
CA THR A 175 9.83 18.14 18.65
C THR A 175 9.78 19.57 18.10
N TYR A 176 9.45 20.56 18.93
CA TYR A 176 9.43 21.97 18.53
C TYR A 176 10.77 22.66 18.79
N ARG A 177 11.56 22.85 17.72
CA ARG A 177 12.82 23.63 17.72
C ARG A 177 13.79 23.14 18.80
N THR A 178 13.99 23.92 19.86
CA THR A 178 14.93 23.67 20.96
C THR A 178 14.27 23.02 22.18
N GLY A 179 12.95 22.76 22.13
CA GLY A 179 12.18 22.22 23.25
C GLY A 179 11.83 23.25 24.34
N TRP A 180 12.00 24.54 24.06
CA TRP A 180 11.54 25.63 24.92
C TRP A 180 11.06 26.81 24.08
N LYS A 181 10.26 27.68 24.68
CA LYS A 181 9.82 28.96 24.10
C LYS A 181 10.01 30.08 25.11
N CYS A 182 10.23 31.29 24.63
CA CYS A 182 10.29 32.45 25.50
C CYS A 182 8.91 32.77 26.09
N ASP A 183 8.91 33.25 27.34
CA ASP A 183 7.73 33.84 27.97
C ASP A 183 7.19 35.00 27.12
N ARG A 184 5.89 35.28 27.24
CA ARG A 184 5.28 36.42 26.56
C ARG A 184 5.99 37.71 26.95
N GLY A 185 6.35 38.52 25.96
CA GLY A 185 7.16 39.73 26.13
C GLY A 185 8.66 39.53 25.94
N TYR A 186 9.09 38.31 25.61
CA TYR A 186 10.49 37.99 25.34
C TYR A 186 10.63 37.35 23.95
N ARG A 187 11.76 37.57 23.28
CA ARG A 187 12.10 36.97 21.98
C ARG A 187 13.43 36.22 22.04
N VAL A 188 13.58 35.23 21.17
CA VAL A 188 14.82 34.43 21.07
C VAL A 188 15.92 35.28 20.45
N GLU A 189 17.07 35.34 21.12
CA GLU A 189 18.32 35.89 20.58
C GLU A 189 19.51 35.13 21.18
N ASN A 190 20.37 34.55 20.33
CA ASN A 190 21.54 33.75 20.73
C ASN A 190 21.24 32.71 21.83
N GLU A 191 20.22 31.87 21.62
CA GLU A 191 19.78 30.83 22.58
C GLU A 191 19.31 31.35 23.96
N THR A 192 19.04 32.64 24.08
CA THR A 192 18.47 33.27 25.28
C THR A 192 17.16 33.97 24.97
N CYS A 193 16.39 34.30 26.01
CA CYS A 193 15.18 35.08 25.90
C CYS A 193 15.44 36.51 26.39
N ILE A 194 15.50 37.43 25.44
CA ILE A 194 15.66 38.85 25.72
C ILE A 194 14.30 39.56 25.72
N ARG A 195 14.14 40.55 26.58
CA ARG A 195 12.90 41.32 26.68
C ARG A 195 12.67 42.10 25.39
N ILE A 196 11.43 42.10 24.91
CA ILE A 196 11.02 42.93 23.78
C ILE A 196 10.81 44.34 24.32
N GLU A 197 11.60 45.28 23.82
CA GLU A 197 11.35 46.70 24.01
C GLU A 197 10.28 47.14 23.01
N LEU A 198 9.14 47.58 23.54
CA LEU A 198 8.01 48.02 22.72
C LEU A 198 8.19 49.50 22.39
N PRO A 199 8.27 49.87 21.09
CA PRO A 199 8.25 51.27 20.71
C PRO A 199 6.89 51.91 20.99
N GLU A 200 6.83 53.23 20.92
CA GLU A 200 5.57 53.95 21.07
C GLU A 200 4.58 53.49 19.99
N LEU A 201 3.31 53.37 20.36
CA LEU A 201 2.21 52.90 19.50
C LEU A 201 2.32 51.43 19.06
N ALA A 202 3.09 50.59 19.77
CA ALA A 202 3.17 49.15 19.53
C ALA A 202 2.56 48.31 20.67
N HIS A 203 2.21 47.07 20.34
CA HIS A 203 1.82 46.02 21.28
C HIS A 203 2.45 44.70 20.90
N LEU A 204 2.52 43.78 21.87
CA LEU A 204 2.90 42.40 21.57
C LEU A 204 1.91 41.76 20.61
N ASP A 205 2.42 41.00 19.65
CA ASP A 205 1.63 40.26 18.68
C ASP A 205 0.83 39.11 19.35
N HIS A 206 0.14 38.32 18.54
CA HIS A 206 -0.61 37.17 19.05
C HIS A 206 0.31 36.14 19.73
N SER A 207 1.47 35.84 19.13
CA SER A 207 2.42 34.88 19.71
C SER A 207 2.96 35.37 21.05
N GLY A 208 3.08 36.69 21.22
CA GLY A 208 3.68 37.32 22.39
C GLY A 208 5.20 37.33 22.35
N ASN A 209 5.82 36.86 21.27
CA ASN A 209 7.27 36.80 21.08
C ASN A 209 7.76 37.73 19.95
N ASP A 210 6.88 38.57 19.40
CA ASP A 210 7.19 39.73 18.55
C ASP A 210 6.22 40.89 18.88
N TRP A 211 6.30 41.99 18.15
CA TRP A 211 5.42 43.15 18.31
C TRP A 211 4.88 43.66 16.97
N GLU A 212 3.68 44.25 17.06
CA GLU A 212 2.98 44.87 15.95
C GLU A 212 2.51 46.28 16.34
N CYS A 213 2.42 47.16 15.35
CA CYS A 213 1.88 48.50 15.56
C CYS A 213 0.37 48.46 15.85
N HIS A 214 -0.08 49.33 16.75
CA HIS A 214 -1.49 49.65 16.86
C HIS A 214 -1.98 50.17 15.51
N ARG A 215 -3.20 49.81 15.12
CA ARG A 215 -3.81 50.36 13.90
C ARG A 215 -4.08 51.86 14.11
N PRO A 216 -3.88 52.72 13.10
CA PRO A 216 -3.53 52.44 11.69
C PRO A 216 -2.02 52.44 11.37
N PHE A 217 -1.14 52.53 12.37
CA PHE A 217 0.30 52.64 12.18
C PHE A 217 0.93 51.37 11.60
N ARG A 218 2.08 51.51 10.96
CA ARG A 218 2.86 50.42 10.34
C ARG A 218 4.30 50.45 10.82
N ARG A 219 4.92 49.27 10.82
CA ARG A 219 6.28 49.05 11.30
C ARG A 219 7.29 49.64 10.31
N ALA A 220 8.12 50.57 10.79
CA ALA A 220 9.19 51.22 10.04
C ALA A 220 10.50 51.09 10.85
N GLY A 221 11.21 49.98 10.65
CA GLY A 221 12.33 49.60 11.51
C GLY A 221 11.87 49.26 12.91
N ASP A 222 12.41 49.96 13.90
CA ASP A 222 12.09 49.80 15.33
C ASP A 222 11.02 50.79 15.83
N GLU A 223 10.25 51.39 14.92
CA GLU A 223 9.20 52.37 15.25
C GLU A 223 7.89 52.08 14.51
N CYS A 224 6.81 52.69 15.00
CA CYS A 224 5.51 52.71 14.34
C CYS A 224 5.23 54.09 13.73
N ARG A 225 4.97 54.12 12.42
CA ARG A 225 4.69 55.35 11.67
C ARG A 225 3.40 55.24 10.87
N VAL A 226 2.78 56.37 10.57
CA VAL A 226 1.68 56.43 9.61
C VAL A 226 2.29 56.20 8.23
N ASN A 227 1.61 55.44 7.36
CA ASN A 227 2.00 55.40 5.96
C ASN A 227 1.60 56.75 5.32
N ASP A 228 2.58 57.47 4.77
CA ASP A 228 2.33 58.60 3.87
C ASP A 228 1.66 58.15 2.56
#